data_AF-W7BUC0-F1
#
_entry.id   AF-W7BUC0-F1
#
_cell.length_a   1.000
_cell.length_b   1.000
_cell.length_c   1.000
_cell.angle_alpha   90.00
_cell.angle_beta   90.00
_cell.angle_gamma   90.00
#
_symmetry.space_group_name_H-M   'P 1'
#
loop_
_entity.id
_entity.type
_entity.pdbx_description
1 polymer ?
#
loop_
_entity_poly.entity_id
_entity_poly.type
_entity_poly.pdbx_seq_one_letter_code
_entity_poly.pdbx_strand_id
1 'polypeptide(L)'
;MESNLEQKLKTLPELSGCYIYRDKKGAILYIGKSKNLKHRVKSYFTKTQIGKTARLVHHIHDLELIITDSEQEALLLEMTLIMKYQPPYNVMLKDEIQYTYLKITKEANPHLELTKEIKKDGARYFGPYASSYKATETHELLQKIYPLCHCEGKRGRPCFYYQIGMCLGPCVREVTKEEYEAQIQKIEAFFLWQRI
;
A
#
# COMPACT_ATOMS: atom_id res chain seq x y z
N MET A 1 13.82 -30.60 25.29
CA MET A 1 12.84 -29.53 25.56
C MET A 1 12.30 -29.08 24.22
N GLU A 2 10.98 -28.97 24.08
CA GLU A 2 10.37 -28.44 22.86
C GLU A 2 10.86 -27.00 22.63
N SER A 3 11.12 -26.65 21.38
CA SER A 3 11.54 -25.29 21.03
C SER A 3 10.38 -24.30 21.25
N ASN A 4 10.70 -23.02 21.54
CA ASN A 4 9.67 -21.97 21.69
C ASN A 4 8.74 -21.90 20.46
N LEU A 5 9.30 -22.13 19.27
CA LEU A 5 8.56 -22.21 18.01
C LEU A 5 7.53 -23.36 18.02
N GLU A 6 7.90 -24.57 18.46
CA GLU A 6 6.98 -25.71 18.54
C GLU A 6 5.79 -25.43 19.46
N GLN A 7 6.02 -24.73 20.57
CA GLN A 7 4.96 -24.33 21.48
C GLN A 7 4.01 -23.32 20.81
N LYS A 8 4.54 -22.30 20.14
CA LYS A 8 3.75 -21.31 19.39
C LYS A 8 2.91 -21.94 18.27
N LEU A 9 3.43 -22.97 17.60
CA LEU A 9 2.72 -23.69 16.54
C LEU A 9 1.49 -24.49 17.04
N LYS A 10 1.48 -24.86 18.33
CA LYS A 10 0.33 -25.56 18.95
C LYS A 10 -0.82 -24.59 19.28
N THR A 11 -0.51 -23.33 19.60
CA THR A 11 -1.48 -22.33 20.07
C THR A 11 -1.93 -21.33 18.99
N LEU A 12 -1.86 -21.72 17.71
CA LEU A 12 -2.21 -20.82 16.61
C LEU A 12 -3.73 -20.54 16.54
N PRO A 13 -4.15 -19.27 16.41
CA PRO A 13 -5.56 -18.89 16.32
C PRO A 13 -6.13 -19.10 14.91
N GLU A 14 -7.44 -19.36 14.84
CA GLU A 14 -8.21 -19.40 13.59
C GLU A 14 -8.77 -18.02 13.22
N LEU A 15 -7.92 -16.99 13.35
CA LEU A 15 -8.26 -15.58 13.11
C LEU A 15 -7.49 -15.02 11.91
N SER A 16 -7.95 -13.87 11.42
CA SER A 16 -7.21 -13.09 10.43
C SER A 16 -6.02 -12.38 11.07
N GLY A 17 -4.97 -12.16 10.29
CA GLY A 17 -3.85 -11.35 10.71
C GLY A 17 -2.59 -11.54 9.88
N CYS A 18 -1.49 -10.98 10.39
CA CYS A 18 -0.15 -11.13 9.84
C CYS A 18 0.67 -12.13 10.66
N TYR A 19 1.51 -12.89 9.98
CA TYR A 19 2.54 -13.74 10.58
C TYR A 19 3.93 -13.27 10.14
N ILE A 20 4.86 -13.24 11.08
CA ILE A 20 6.23 -12.76 10.90
C ILE A 20 7.18 -13.89 11.30
N TYR A 21 7.99 -14.34 10.36
CA TYR A 21 9.04 -15.33 10.61
C TYR A 21 10.38 -14.64 10.87
N ARG A 22 11.09 -15.12 11.88
CA ARG A 22 12.41 -14.59 12.28
C ARG A 22 13.49 -15.66 12.30
N ASP A 23 14.73 -15.25 12.12
CA ASP A 23 15.91 -16.12 12.23
C ASP A 23 16.39 -16.29 13.69
N LYS A 24 17.49 -17.04 13.90
CA LYS A 24 18.09 -17.25 15.23
C LYS A 24 18.49 -15.96 15.94
N LYS A 25 18.77 -14.90 15.19
CA LYS A 25 19.22 -13.59 15.70
C LYS A 25 18.04 -12.62 15.88
N GLY A 26 16.81 -13.04 15.60
CA GLY A 26 15.60 -12.22 15.68
C GLY A 26 15.33 -11.34 14.46
N ALA A 27 16.13 -11.46 13.40
CA ALA A 27 15.93 -10.68 12.16
C ALA A 27 14.68 -11.18 11.41
N ILE A 28 13.90 -10.26 10.85
CA ILE A 28 12.68 -10.60 10.10
C ILE A 28 13.06 -11.21 8.75
N LEU A 29 12.65 -12.45 8.53
CA LEU A 29 12.90 -13.18 7.28
C LEU A 29 11.76 -12.98 6.29
N TYR A 30 10.53 -13.08 6.76
CA TYR A 30 9.32 -13.07 5.93
C TYR A 30 8.12 -12.57 6.72
N ILE A 31 7.24 -11.85 6.04
CA ILE A 31 5.96 -11.37 6.55
C ILE A 31 4.88 -11.81 5.57
N GLY A 32 3.79 -12.39 6.07
CA GLY A 32 2.63 -12.75 5.25
C GLY A 32 1.32 -12.49 5.98
N LYS A 33 0.21 -12.41 5.23
CA LYS A 33 -1.16 -12.33 5.78
C LYS A 33 -1.96 -13.61 5.57
N SER A 34 -2.97 -13.80 6.40
CA SER A 34 -3.96 -14.86 6.24
C SER A 34 -5.29 -14.49 6.85
N LYS A 35 -6.39 -14.94 6.23
CA LYS A 35 -7.72 -14.96 6.86
C LYS A 35 -7.84 -16.00 7.98
N ASN A 36 -6.93 -16.97 8.03
CA ASN A 36 -6.83 -17.98 9.08
C ASN A 36 -5.34 -18.30 9.33
N LEU A 37 -4.80 -17.75 10.42
CA LEU A 37 -3.37 -17.86 10.76
C LEU A 37 -2.98 -19.32 11.02
N LYS A 38 -3.79 -20.10 11.75
CA LYS A 38 -3.53 -21.53 12.03
C LYS A 38 -3.31 -22.35 10.77
N HIS A 39 -4.22 -22.29 9.80
CA HIS A 39 -4.11 -23.08 8.57
C HIS A 39 -2.89 -22.65 7.74
N ARG A 40 -2.69 -21.32 7.61
CA ARG A 40 -1.61 -20.78 6.79
C ARG A 40 -0.23 -21.10 7.38
N VAL A 41 -0.01 -20.82 8.66
CA VAL A 41 1.28 -21.07 9.31
C VAL A 41 1.57 -22.57 9.34
N LYS A 42 0.62 -23.42 9.74
CA LYS A 42 0.83 -24.87 9.77
C LYS A 42 1.27 -25.43 8.42
N SER A 43 0.72 -24.90 7.32
CA SER A 43 1.05 -25.37 5.97
C SER A 43 2.54 -25.30 5.62
N TYR A 44 3.31 -24.39 6.23
CA TYR A 44 4.76 -24.29 6.02
C TYR A 44 5.53 -25.44 6.67
N PHE A 45 5.01 -25.99 7.78
CA PHE A 45 5.70 -26.99 8.60
C PHE A 45 5.17 -28.41 8.40
N THR A 46 3.94 -28.58 7.92
CA THR A 46 3.33 -29.91 7.74
C THR A 46 3.44 -30.45 6.32
N LYS A 47 3.60 -29.58 5.31
CA LYS A 47 3.75 -29.99 3.91
C LYS A 47 5.21 -29.97 3.51
N THR A 48 5.61 -30.91 2.65
CA THR A 48 6.91 -30.87 1.98
C THR A 48 7.01 -29.58 1.15
N GLN A 49 7.93 -28.71 1.54
CA GLN A 49 8.23 -27.48 0.79
C GLN A 49 9.34 -27.75 -0.22
N ILE A 50 9.32 -27.01 -1.33
CA ILE A 50 10.35 -27.09 -2.37
C ILE A 50 10.95 -25.70 -2.63
N GLY A 51 12.16 -25.68 -3.20
CA GLY A 51 12.82 -24.46 -3.68
C GLY A 51 13.02 -23.39 -2.60
N LYS A 52 12.65 -22.14 -2.93
CA LYS A 52 12.84 -20.97 -2.07
C LYS A 52 12.05 -21.07 -0.76
N THR A 53 10.87 -21.69 -0.77
CA THR A 53 10.03 -21.86 0.43
C THR A 53 10.66 -22.86 1.41
N ALA A 54 11.27 -23.94 0.92
CA ALA A 54 12.02 -24.86 1.77
C ALA A 54 13.20 -24.16 2.47
N ARG A 55 13.92 -23.30 1.73
CA ARG A 55 15.01 -22.48 2.29
C ARG A 55 14.51 -21.50 3.35
N LEU A 56 13.34 -20.88 3.13
CA LEU A 56 12.70 -20.04 4.15
C LEU A 56 12.47 -20.85 5.42
N VAL A 57 11.74 -21.96 5.32
CA VAL A 57 11.37 -22.80 6.47
C VAL A 57 12.59 -23.27 7.26
N HIS A 58 13.68 -23.63 6.57
CA HIS A 58 14.93 -24.02 7.22
C HIS A 58 15.54 -22.93 8.11
N HIS A 59 15.34 -21.65 7.78
CA HIS A 59 15.87 -20.53 8.55
C HIS A 59 14.90 -19.98 9.60
N ILE A 60 13.65 -20.46 9.67
CA ILE A 60 12.69 -20.01 10.68
C ILE A 60 13.11 -20.55 12.05
N HIS A 61 13.32 -19.63 12.98
CA HIS A 61 13.57 -19.95 14.39
C HIS A 61 12.53 -19.38 15.34
N ASP A 62 11.81 -18.36 14.90
CA ASP A 62 10.71 -17.80 15.68
C ASP A 62 9.55 -17.34 14.80
N LEU A 63 8.38 -17.27 15.43
CA LEU A 63 7.11 -16.82 14.87
C LEU A 63 6.49 -15.76 15.76
N GLU A 64 6.03 -14.68 15.13
CA GLU A 64 5.21 -13.64 15.75
C GLU A 64 3.91 -13.47 14.95
N LEU A 65 2.81 -13.19 15.65
CA LEU A 65 1.49 -13.03 15.07
C LEU A 65 0.91 -11.67 15.48
N ILE A 66 0.29 -10.98 14.52
CA ILE A 66 -0.52 -9.78 14.79
C ILE A 66 -1.92 -10.07 14.28
N ILE A 67 -2.87 -10.18 15.21
CA ILE A 67 -4.28 -10.46 14.90
C ILE A 67 -4.94 -9.16 14.41
N THR A 68 -5.81 -9.27 13.42
CA THR A 68 -6.62 -8.16 12.89
C THR A 68 -8.09 -8.54 12.85
N ASP A 69 -8.97 -7.55 12.81
CA ASP A 69 -10.42 -7.77 12.84
C ASP A 69 -10.96 -8.21 11.48
N SER A 70 -10.22 -7.93 10.40
CA SER A 70 -10.61 -8.30 9.04
C SER A 70 -9.44 -8.77 8.17
N GLU A 71 -9.76 -9.39 7.02
CA GLU A 71 -8.77 -9.72 5.98
C GLU A 71 -8.19 -8.45 5.34
N GLN A 72 -9.00 -7.40 5.21
CA GLN A 72 -8.61 -6.11 4.64
C GLN A 72 -7.57 -5.41 5.52
N GLU A 73 -7.76 -5.43 6.84
CA GLU A 73 -6.76 -4.92 7.78
C GLU A 73 -5.48 -5.75 7.76
N ALA A 74 -5.58 -7.08 7.72
CA ALA A 74 -4.40 -7.96 7.60
C ALA A 74 -3.59 -7.65 6.34
N LEU A 75 -4.27 -7.35 5.24
CA LEU A 75 -3.64 -6.93 3.99
C LEU A 75 -2.92 -5.59 4.15
N LEU A 76 -3.59 -4.56 4.68
CA LEU A 76 -2.99 -3.25 4.87
C LEU A 76 -1.78 -3.29 5.84
N LEU A 77 -1.92 -4.04 6.92
CA LEU A 77 -0.87 -4.24 7.91
C LEU A 77 0.34 -4.97 7.30
N GLU A 78 0.12 -6.06 6.57
CA GLU A 78 1.19 -6.78 5.86
C GLU A 78 1.95 -5.85 4.92
N MET A 79 1.22 -5.09 4.11
CA MET A 79 1.80 -4.12 3.17
C MET A 79 2.69 -3.11 3.92
N THR A 80 2.17 -2.54 5.00
CA THR A 80 2.90 -1.57 5.84
C THR A 80 4.17 -2.17 6.43
N LEU A 81 4.09 -3.39 6.96
CA LEU A 81 5.24 -4.08 7.56
C LEU A 81 6.29 -4.49 6.51
N ILE A 82 5.87 -4.98 5.35
CA ILE A 82 6.78 -5.33 4.24
C ILE A 82 7.50 -4.08 3.74
N MET A 83 6.79 -2.96 3.58
CA MET A 83 7.41 -1.68 3.17
C MET A 83 8.41 -1.18 4.21
N LYS A 84 8.07 -1.28 5.51
CA LYS A 84 8.92 -0.82 6.61
C LYS A 84 10.18 -1.65 6.78
N TYR A 85 10.08 -2.98 6.70
CA TYR A 85 11.16 -3.89 7.06
C TYR A 85 11.87 -4.54 5.87
N GLN A 86 11.27 -4.51 4.67
CA GLN A 86 11.78 -5.11 3.44
C GLN A 86 12.41 -6.51 3.62
N PRO A 87 11.67 -7.50 4.15
CA PRO A 87 12.25 -8.79 4.51
C PRO A 87 12.84 -9.52 3.29
N PRO A 88 13.97 -10.23 3.45
CA PRO A 88 14.70 -10.82 2.33
C PRO A 88 13.86 -11.85 1.57
N TYR A 89 13.05 -12.66 2.27
CA TYR A 89 12.20 -13.64 1.59
C TYR A 89 10.97 -13.03 0.95
N ASN A 90 10.46 -11.88 1.39
CA ASN A 90 9.41 -11.17 0.64
C ASN A 90 9.94 -10.64 -0.70
N VAL A 91 11.21 -10.24 -0.77
CA VAL A 91 11.87 -9.84 -2.02
C VAL A 91 12.17 -11.06 -2.90
N MET A 92 12.71 -12.14 -2.31
CA MET A 92 13.06 -13.36 -3.07
C MET A 92 11.85 -14.15 -3.59
N LEU A 93 10.73 -14.12 -2.86
CA LEU A 93 9.48 -14.82 -3.18
C LEU A 93 8.46 -13.93 -3.91
N LYS A 94 8.82 -12.68 -4.24
CA LYS A 94 7.97 -11.79 -5.01
C LYS A 94 7.79 -12.36 -6.42
N ASP A 95 6.58 -12.84 -6.71
CA ASP A 95 5.91 -12.43 -7.94
C ASP A 95 5.56 -10.95 -7.75
N GLU A 96 5.81 -10.09 -8.73
CA GLU A 96 5.86 -8.63 -8.57
C GLU A 96 4.56 -8.01 -8.01
N ILE A 97 4.42 -7.97 -6.68
CA ILE A 97 3.38 -7.16 -6.05
C ILE A 97 3.82 -5.70 -6.20
N GLN A 98 3.32 -5.07 -7.27
CA GLN A 98 3.44 -3.65 -7.54
C GLN A 98 2.20 -2.95 -6.99
N TYR A 99 2.35 -2.33 -5.83
CA TYR A 99 1.30 -1.49 -5.26
C TYR A 99 1.11 -0.24 -6.10
N THR A 100 -0.16 0.15 -6.28
CA THR A 100 -0.49 1.43 -6.91
C THR A 100 -0.68 2.47 -5.82
N TYR A 101 -0.25 3.69 -6.09
CA TYR A 101 -0.40 4.86 -5.24
C TYR A 101 -1.08 5.96 -6.04
N LEU A 102 -1.88 6.77 -5.36
CA LEU A 102 -2.31 8.06 -5.84
C LEU A 102 -1.23 9.09 -5.52
N LYS A 103 -0.87 9.93 -6.47
CA LYS A 103 0.13 10.98 -6.32
C LYS A 103 -0.47 12.32 -6.71
N ILE A 104 -0.31 13.33 -5.86
CA ILE A 104 -0.51 14.73 -6.21
C ILE A 104 0.86 15.32 -6.50
N THR A 105 1.08 15.75 -7.76
CA THR A 105 2.37 16.32 -8.19
C THR A 105 2.68 17.65 -7.52
N LYS A 106 3.95 18.05 -7.50
CA LYS A 106 4.45 19.28 -6.85
C LYS A 106 4.84 20.39 -7.84
N GLU A 107 4.36 20.31 -9.07
CA GLU A 107 4.65 21.30 -10.10
C GLU A 107 3.76 22.55 -9.98
N ALA A 108 3.94 23.51 -10.89
CA ALA A 108 3.17 24.76 -10.87
C ALA A 108 1.66 24.55 -11.00
N ASN A 109 1.24 23.52 -11.74
CA ASN A 109 -0.15 23.11 -11.90
C ASN A 109 -0.31 21.66 -11.41
N PRO A 110 -0.50 21.43 -10.10
CA PRO A 110 -0.64 20.08 -9.54
C PRO A 110 -1.76 19.28 -10.19
N HIS A 111 -1.49 18.02 -10.50
CA HIS A 111 -2.48 17.04 -10.95
C HIS A 111 -2.43 15.75 -10.14
N LEU A 112 -3.51 14.99 -10.22
CA LEU A 112 -3.64 13.68 -9.58
C LEU A 112 -3.29 12.58 -10.60
N GLU A 113 -2.34 11.71 -10.26
CA GLU A 113 -1.93 10.58 -11.10
C GLU A 113 -1.80 9.27 -10.30
N LEU A 114 -1.85 8.14 -11.00
CA LEU A 114 -1.55 6.83 -10.44
C LEU A 114 -0.11 6.46 -10.73
N THR A 115 0.61 5.98 -9.73
CA THR A 115 2.01 5.55 -9.87
C THR A 115 2.28 4.28 -9.08
N LYS A 116 3.29 3.53 -9.50
CA LYS A 116 3.80 2.36 -8.76
C LYS A 116 5.07 2.69 -7.97
N GLU A 117 5.59 3.90 -8.14
CA GLU A 117 6.85 4.36 -7.56
C GLU A 117 6.62 5.54 -6.60
N ILE A 118 7.13 5.41 -5.38
CA ILE A 118 7.27 6.53 -4.45
C ILE A 118 8.67 7.13 -4.63
N LYS A 119 8.73 8.43 -4.92
CA LYS A 119 9.97 9.20 -5.06
C LYS A 119 10.08 10.23 -3.95
N LYS A 120 11.30 10.64 -3.61
CA LYS A 120 11.55 11.77 -2.69
C LYS A 120 11.49 13.10 -3.44
N ASP A 121 10.42 13.32 -4.20
CA ASP A 121 10.20 14.53 -5.04
C ASP A 121 9.38 15.62 -4.32
N GLY A 122 8.92 15.34 -3.10
CA GLY A 122 8.07 16.23 -2.33
C GLY A 122 6.62 16.27 -2.80
N ALA A 123 6.22 15.36 -3.70
CA ALA A 123 4.83 15.11 -4.01
C ALA A 123 4.11 14.44 -2.83
N ARG A 124 2.77 14.47 -2.85
CA ARG A 124 1.94 13.82 -1.83
C ARG A 124 1.47 12.47 -2.37
N TYR A 125 1.66 11.41 -1.59
CA TYR A 125 1.34 10.04 -1.98
C TYR A 125 0.28 9.45 -1.05
N PHE A 126 -0.72 8.78 -1.62
CA PHE A 126 -1.81 8.11 -0.90
C PHE A 126 -1.94 6.66 -1.35
N GLY A 127 -2.25 5.78 -0.41
CA GLY A 127 -2.23 4.32 -0.59
C GLY A 127 -1.38 3.65 0.48
N PRO A 128 -0.84 2.44 0.23
CA PRO A 128 -0.88 1.69 -1.03
C PRO A 128 -2.24 1.06 -1.35
N TYR A 129 -2.57 0.98 -2.64
CA TYR A 129 -3.70 0.22 -3.15
C TYR A 129 -3.25 -1.17 -3.61
N ALA A 130 -3.85 -2.20 -3.01
CA ALA A 130 -3.63 -3.59 -3.44
C ALA A 130 -4.28 -3.94 -4.79
N SER A 131 -5.26 -3.14 -5.22
CA SER A 131 -5.96 -3.30 -6.50
C SER A 131 -5.80 -2.03 -7.31
N SER A 132 -5.21 -2.15 -8.50
CA SER A 132 -5.12 -1.05 -9.47
C SER A 132 -6.50 -0.53 -9.85
N TYR A 133 -7.50 -1.40 -9.96
CA TYR A 133 -8.88 -1.04 -10.24
C TYR A 133 -9.45 -0.10 -9.17
N LYS A 134 -9.31 -0.44 -7.88
CA LYS A 134 -9.75 0.43 -6.77
C LYS A 134 -9.02 1.77 -6.74
N ALA A 135 -7.73 1.76 -7.11
CA ALA A 135 -6.94 2.99 -7.22
C ALA A 135 -7.51 3.89 -8.33
N THR A 136 -7.86 3.31 -9.48
CA THR A 136 -8.52 4.02 -10.60
C THR A 136 -9.89 4.57 -10.22
N GLU A 137 -10.75 3.78 -9.58
CA GLU A 137 -12.06 4.28 -9.12
C GLU A 137 -11.90 5.47 -8.15
N THR A 138 -10.95 5.37 -7.22
CA THR A 138 -10.69 6.47 -6.28
C THR A 138 -10.13 7.69 -6.99
N HIS A 139 -9.21 7.50 -7.95
CA HIS A 139 -8.67 8.57 -8.79
C HIS A 139 -9.76 9.34 -9.52
N GLU A 140 -10.63 8.63 -10.25
CA GLU A 140 -11.73 9.22 -11.01
C GLU A 140 -12.74 9.95 -10.12
N LEU A 141 -13.03 9.39 -8.94
CA LEU A 141 -13.91 10.01 -7.96
C LEU A 141 -13.33 11.33 -7.46
N LEU A 142 -12.06 11.32 -7.04
CA LEU A 142 -11.40 12.53 -6.52
C LEU A 142 -11.30 13.62 -7.58
N GLN A 143 -11.01 13.26 -8.84
CA GLN A 143 -10.97 14.23 -9.94
C GLN A 143 -12.33 14.89 -10.21
N LYS A 144 -13.44 14.17 -9.98
CA LYS A 144 -14.79 14.72 -10.14
C LYS A 144 -15.18 15.68 -9.00
N ILE A 145 -14.70 15.43 -7.79
CA ILE A 145 -15.12 16.16 -6.59
C ILE A 145 -14.17 17.32 -6.27
N TYR A 146 -12.87 17.14 -6.49
CA TYR A 146 -11.81 18.08 -6.12
C TYR A 146 -11.03 18.49 -7.37
N PRO A 147 -11.41 19.61 -8.01
CA PRO A 147 -10.80 20.05 -9.26
C PRO A 147 -9.29 20.30 -9.10
N LEU A 148 -8.48 19.49 -9.76
CA LEU A 148 -7.04 19.71 -9.96
C LEU A 148 -6.75 19.89 -11.45
N CYS A 149 -5.48 20.09 -11.80
CA CYS A 149 -5.12 20.27 -13.18
C CYS A 149 -5.34 18.98 -14.00
N HIS A 150 -5.88 19.13 -15.22
CA HIS A 150 -6.07 18.05 -16.20
C HIS A 150 -5.25 18.24 -17.48
N CYS A 151 -4.39 19.26 -17.54
CA CYS A 151 -3.60 19.59 -18.72
C CYS A 151 -2.25 20.18 -18.32
N GLU A 152 -1.33 20.31 -19.27
CA GLU A 152 0.00 20.91 -19.02
C GLU A 152 -0.03 22.44 -18.77
N GLY A 153 -1.22 23.07 -18.83
CA GLY A 153 -1.41 24.51 -18.64
C GLY A 153 -1.52 25.30 -19.94
N LYS A 154 -1.69 26.63 -19.83
CA LYS A 154 -1.72 27.68 -20.89
C LYS A 154 -1.97 27.17 -22.32
N ARG A 155 -3.23 26.96 -22.68
CA ARG A 155 -3.67 26.59 -24.04
C ARG A 155 -4.32 27.76 -24.80
N GLY A 156 -4.62 28.87 -24.13
CA GLY A 156 -5.32 30.02 -24.71
C GLY A 156 -6.80 29.78 -25.02
N ARG A 157 -7.33 28.58 -24.73
CA ARG A 157 -8.74 28.20 -24.89
C ARG A 157 -9.18 27.25 -23.79
N PRO A 158 -10.45 27.29 -23.34
CA PRO A 158 -10.93 26.45 -22.26
C PRO A 158 -10.95 24.99 -22.70
N CYS A 159 -10.48 24.09 -21.85
CA CYS A 159 -10.61 22.65 -22.07
C CYS A 159 -11.96 22.14 -21.57
N PHE A 160 -12.39 20.98 -22.09
CA PHE A 160 -13.64 20.34 -21.69
C PHE A 160 -13.77 20.20 -20.16
N TYR A 161 -12.72 19.73 -19.48
CA TYR A 161 -12.72 19.55 -18.02
C TYR A 161 -12.95 20.84 -17.25
N TYR A 162 -12.44 21.98 -17.73
CA TYR A 162 -12.73 23.28 -17.13
C TYR A 162 -14.19 23.67 -17.35
N GLN A 163 -14.72 23.47 -18.56
CA GLN A 163 -16.10 23.81 -18.91
C GLN A 163 -17.13 23.04 -18.08
N ILE A 164 -16.81 21.81 -17.67
CA ILE A 164 -17.67 20.99 -16.80
C ILE A 164 -17.33 21.08 -15.31
N GLY A 165 -16.44 22.00 -14.92
CA GLY A 165 -16.09 22.25 -13.51
C GLY A 165 -15.16 21.23 -12.85
N MET A 166 -14.55 20.31 -13.61
CA MET A 166 -13.62 19.29 -13.10
C MET A 166 -12.15 19.76 -13.07
N CYS A 167 -11.86 21.00 -13.44
CA CYS A 167 -10.51 21.57 -13.45
C CYS A 167 -10.58 23.05 -13.03
N LEU A 168 -9.55 23.56 -12.35
CA LEU A 168 -9.47 24.98 -11.98
C LEU A 168 -9.25 25.92 -13.18
N GLY A 169 -8.82 25.37 -14.32
CA GLY A 169 -8.71 26.11 -15.58
C GLY A 169 -7.37 26.81 -15.87
N PRO A 170 -6.19 26.26 -15.51
CA PRO A 170 -4.90 26.90 -15.82
C PRO A 170 -4.60 27.01 -17.33
N CYS A 171 -5.47 26.44 -18.18
CA CYS A 171 -5.40 26.57 -19.63
C CYS A 171 -5.80 27.97 -20.15
N VAL A 172 -6.63 28.72 -19.40
CA VAL A 172 -7.20 30.01 -19.82
C VAL A 172 -6.97 31.15 -18.83
N ARG A 173 -6.65 30.84 -17.58
CA ARG A 173 -6.38 31.82 -16.54
C ARG A 173 -5.19 31.39 -15.70
N GLU A 174 -4.68 32.33 -14.93
CA GLU A 174 -3.74 32.02 -13.86
C GLU A 174 -4.53 31.47 -12.66
N VAL A 175 -4.05 30.34 -12.12
CA VAL A 175 -4.61 29.70 -10.92
C VAL A 175 -3.58 29.86 -9.83
N THR A 176 -3.99 30.40 -8.69
CA THR A 176 -3.11 30.68 -7.57
C THR A 176 -2.71 29.40 -6.84
N LYS A 177 -1.61 29.45 -6.09
CA LYS A 177 -1.17 28.31 -5.28
C LYS A 177 -2.17 27.99 -4.17
N GLU A 178 -2.81 29.03 -3.64
CA GLU A 178 -3.82 28.96 -2.59
C GLU A 178 -5.08 28.23 -3.07
N GLU A 179 -5.51 28.48 -4.32
CA GLU A 179 -6.62 27.74 -4.95
C GLU A 179 -6.32 26.25 -5.07
N TYR A 180 -5.09 25.90 -5.50
CA TYR A 180 -4.67 24.50 -5.55
C TYR A 180 -4.60 23.87 -4.16
N GLU A 181 -3.96 24.55 -3.20
CA GLU A 181 -3.80 24.03 -1.84
C GLU A 181 -5.14 23.79 -1.16
N ALA A 182 -6.14 24.67 -1.39
CA ALA A 182 -7.49 24.48 -0.87
C ALA A 182 -8.17 23.18 -1.39
N GLN A 183 -7.86 22.75 -2.63
CA GLN A 183 -8.36 21.48 -3.16
C GLN A 183 -7.54 20.30 -2.63
N ILE A 184 -6.22 20.46 -2.56
CA ILE A 184 -5.33 19.43 -2.05
C ILE A 184 -5.65 19.10 -0.58
N GLN A 185 -5.91 20.10 0.26
CA GLN A 185 -6.32 19.88 1.65
C GLN A 185 -7.61 19.09 1.77
N LYS A 186 -8.57 19.27 0.85
CA LYS A 186 -9.80 18.46 0.82
C LYS A 186 -9.52 17.00 0.43
N ILE A 187 -8.61 16.78 -0.53
CA ILE A 187 -8.17 15.45 -0.90
C ILE A 187 -7.43 14.78 0.27
N GLU A 188 -6.54 15.50 0.96
CA GLU A 188 -5.90 15.00 2.17
C GLU A 188 -6.93 14.67 3.25
N ALA A 189 -7.94 15.52 3.43
CA ALA A 189 -9.00 15.29 4.40
C ALA A 189 -9.86 14.06 4.07
N PHE A 190 -10.09 13.78 2.79
CA PHE A 190 -10.71 12.53 2.35
C PHE A 190 -9.91 11.30 2.82
N PHE A 191 -8.59 11.41 2.85
CA PHE A 191 -7.68 10.36 3.33
C PHE A 191 -7.33 10.44 4.82
N LEU A 192 -7.84 11.41 5.60
CA LEU A 192 -7.47 11.58 7.01
C LEU A 192 -7.89 10.42 7.93
N TRP A 193 -8.70 9.47 7.44
CA TRP A 193 -8.94 8.19 8.11
C TRP A 193 -7.85 7.13 7.86
N GLN A 194 -6.82 7.44 7.05
CA GLN A 194 -5.76 6.51 6.60
C GLN A 194 -4.34 7.12 6.61
N ARG A 195 -4.04 8.11 7.47
CA ARG A 195 -2.65 8.57 7.60
C ARG A 195 -1.80 7.50 8.31
N ILE A 196 -0.86 6.94 7.57
CA ILE A 196 0.30 6.17 8.07
C ILE A 196 1.28 7.12 8.73
#